data_AF-A0A2V5RUQ0-F1
#
_entry.id   AF-A0A2V5RUQ0-F1
#
_cell.length_a   1.000
_cell.length_b   1.000
_cell.length_c   1.000
_cell.angle_alpha   90.00
_cell.angle_beta   90.00
_cell.angle_gamma   90.00
#
_symmetry.space_group_name_H-M   'P 1'
#
loop_
_entity.id
_entity.type
_entity.pdbx_description
1 polymer ?
#
loop_
_entity_poly.entity_id
_entity_poly.type
_entity_poly.pdbx_seq_one_letter_code
_entity_poly.pdbx_strand_id
1 'polypeptide(L)'
;FLKFNPNGPSDGELTFVSGHPGKTDRQLTLDELADTRDRYLPYVLRMFNRREVLESAYSARSFENARKAREDLFGTQNNRKRYDGYLAGLLDPQIWSQLKTREQKLRDAIARDPKLKSTIAAYDRIKRAQAEIAKNAPLYNYLEQEHSSAIFSNTPACCSAQSMSAPSQMANGSRNFATVRANRSN
;
A
#
# COMPACT_ATOMS: atom_id res chain seq x y z
N PHE A 1 -1.63 -26.41 19.84
CA PHE A 1 -1.20 -26.53 18.43
C PHE A 1 -2.41 -26.88 17.57
N LEU A 2 -2.39 -26.56 16.27
CA LEU A 2 -3.46 -26.96 15.33
C LEU A 2 -3.33 -28.45 14.99
N LYS A 3 -4.45 -29.17 14.93
CA LYS A 3 -4.47 -30.61 14.61
C LYS A 3 -4.48 -30.80 13.09
N PHE A 4 -3.65 -31.72 12.59
CA PHE A 4 -3.59 -32.07 11.17
C PHE A 4 -4.77 -32.99 10.79
N ASN A 5 -5.44 -32.69 9.67
CA ASN A 5 -6.50 -33.54 9.11
C ASN A 5 -5.88 -34.47 8.04
N PRO A 6 -5.79 -35.80 8.26
CA PRO A 6 -5.16 -36.73 7.33
C PRO A 6 -6.00 -37.03 6.08
N ASN A 7 -7.30 -36.78 6.12
CA ASN A 7 -8.19 -37.04 4.98
C ASN A 7 -8.08 -35.98 3.88
N GLY A 8 -7.38 -34.87 4.17
CA GLY A 8 -7.33 -33.70 3.28
C GLY A 8 -8.67 -32.96 3.20
N PRO A 9 -8.70 -31.82 2.49
CA PRO A 9 -9.94 -31.10 2.24
C PRO A 9 -10.78 -31.80 1.16
N SER A 10 -12.10 -31.80 1.32
CA SER A 10 -13.05 -32.20 0.28
C SER A 10 -13.53 -30.98 -0.53
N ASP A 11 -14.01 -31.21 -1.75
CA ASP A 11 -14.62 -30.14 -2.54
C ASP A 11 -15.86 -29.58 -1.82
N GLY A 12 -16.02 -28.25 -1.84
CA GLY A 12 -17.07 -27.54 -1.11
C GLY A 12 -16.92 -27.46 0.42
N GLU A 13 -15.83 -27.97 0.99
CA GLU A 13 -15.61 -27.91 2.44
C GLU A 13 -15.35 -26.47 2.95
N LEU A 14 -16.05 -26.09 4.02
CA LEU A 14 -15.87 -24.79 4.65
C LEU A 14 -14.46 -24.63 5.20
N THR A 15 -13.71 -23.71 4.60
CA THR A 15 -12.33 -23.43 4.99
C THR A 15 -12.20 -22.03 5.55
N PHE A 16 -11.49 -21.89 6.67
CA PHE A 16 -11.10 -20.62 7.25
C PHE A 16 -9.58 -20.47 7.20
N VAL A 17 -9.12 -19.27 6.86
CA VAL A 17 -7.70 -18.93 6.87
C VAL A 17 -7.49 -17.82 7.90
N SER A 18 -6.62 -18.07 8.87
CA SER A 18 -6.16 -17.04 9.80
C SER A 18 -4.79 -16.52 9.34
N GLY A 19 -4.57 -15.21 9.45
CA GLY A 19 -3.34 -14.58 9.00
C GLY A 19 -3.35 -13.07 9.23
N HIS A 20 -2.27 -12.42 8.81
CA HIS A 20 -2.06 -10.98 8.97
C HIS A 20 -1.97 -10.33 7.57
N PRO A 21 -3.10 -10.03 6.92
CA PRO A 21 -3.07 -9.37 5.62
C PRO A 21 -2.43 -7.97 5.76
N GLY A 22 -1.42 -7.68 4.94
CA GLY A 22 -0.63 -6.46 5.09
C GLY A 22 -1.40 -5.17 4.75
N LYS A 23 -1.89 -5.05 3.51
CA LYS A 23 -2.62 -3.86 3.04
C LYS A 23 -3.66 -4.25 2.00
N THR A 24 -4.79 -3.52 2.02
CA THR A 24 -5.77 -3.56 0.93
C THR A 24 -6.37 -2.18 0.68
N ASP A 25 -6.61 -1.85 -0.58
CA ASP A 25 -7.12 -0.55 -1.01
C ASP A 25 -8.57 -0.65 -1.53
N ARG A 26 -9.45 -1.33 -0.76
CA ARG A 26 -10.84 -1.64 -1.18
C ARG A 26 -11.76 -0.42 -1.30
N GLN A 27 -11.36 0.72 -0.76
CA GLN A 27 -12.17 1.93 -0.65
C GLN A 27 -11.68 3.08 -1.55
N LEU A 28 -10.76 2.81 -2.47
CA LEU A 28 -10.34 3.83 -3.44
C LEU A 28 -11.51 4.31 -4.29
N THR A 29 -11.51 5.61 -4.56
CA THR A 29 -12.41 6.26 -5.51
C THR A 29 -12.01 5.93 -6.95
N LEU A 30 -12.92 6.14 -7.90
CA LEU A 30 -12.66 5.97 -9.32
C LEU A 30 -11.51 6.86 -9.82
N ASP A 31 -11.39 8.08 -9.30
CA ASP A 31 -10.30 8.99 -9.68
C ASP A 31 -8.93 8.42 -9.23
N GLU A 32 -8.85 7.83 -8.03
CA GLU A 32 -7.64 7.16 -7.53
C GLU A 32 -7.32 5.88 -8.29
N LEU A 33 -8.34 5.09 -8.65
CA LEU A 33 -8.18 3.88 -9.46
C LEU A 33 -7.75 4.23 -10.89
N ALA A 34 -8.25 5.33 -11.46
CA ALA A 34 -7.86 5.81 -12.78
C ALA A 34 -6.39 6.25 -12.79
N ASP A 35 -5.98 7.04 -11.80
CA ASP A 35 -4.58 7.43 -11.62
C ASP A 35 -3.67 6.20 -11.43
N THR A 36 -4.12 5.23 -10.64
CA THR A 36 -3.41 3.96 -10.44
C THR A 36 -3.20 3.23 -11.77
N ARG A 37 -4.26 3.10 -12.59
CA ARG A 37 -4.24 2.43 -13.88
C ARG A 37 -3.37 3.14 -14.91
N ASP A 38 -3.53 4.46 -15.04
CA ASP A 38 -3.01 5.21 -16.17
C ASP A 38 -1.59 5.74 -15.94
N ARG A 39 -1.22 5.98 -14.68
CA ARG A 39 0.07 6.59 -14.32
C ARG A 39 0.94 5.67 -13.47
N TYR A 40 0.43 5.24 -12.31
CA TYR A 40 1.27 4.57 -11.32
C TYR A 40 1.70 3.16 -11.75
N LEU A 41 0.76 2.30 -12.15
CA LEU A 41 1.07 0.93 -12.56
C LEU A 41 2.02 0.87 -13.78
N PRO A 42 1.80 1.65 -14.87
CA PRO A 42 2.74 1.67 -15.98
C PRO A 42 4.15 2.11 -15.58
N TYR A 43 4.27 3.06 -14.66
CA TYR A 43 5.57 3.48 -14.13
C TYR A 43 6.26 2.34 -13.35
N VAL A 44 5.56 1.75 -12.38
CA VAL A 44 6.10 0.67 -11.54
C VAL A 44 6.49 -0.55 -12.39
N LEU A 45 5.68 -0.90 -13.39
CA LEU A 45 5.99 -1.98 -14.31
C LEU A 45 7.24 -1.70 -15.13
N ARG A 46 7.42 -0.49 -15.67
CA ARG A 46 8.67 -0.14 -16.37
C ARG A 46 9.88 -0.27 -15.45
N MET A 47 9.76 0.15 -14.19
CA MET A 47 10.83 0.01 -13.20
C MET A 47 11.18 -1.47 -12.96
N PHE A 48 10.20 -2.34 -12.68
CA PHE A 48 10.47 -3.76 -12.43
C PHE A 48 10.99 -4.51 -13.66
N ASN A 49 10.49 -4.19 -14.87
CA ASN A 49 11.02 -4.77 -16.11
C ASN A 49 12.50 -4.44 -16.30
N ARG A 50 12.92 -3.20 -16.02
CA ARG A 50 14.34 -2.80 -16.08
C ARG A 50 15.19 -3.52 -15.05
N ARG A 51 14.70 -3.63 -13.80
CA ARG A 51 15.38 -4.36 -12.72
C ARG A 51 15.54 -5.83 -13.07
N GLU A 52 14.51 -6.47 -13.61
CA GLU A 52 14.55 -7.88 -13.99
C GLU A 52 15.64 -8.16 -15.03
N VAL A 53 15.73 -7.30 -16.06
CA VAL A 53 16.78 -7.41 -17.08
C VAL A 53 18.17 -7.24 -16.46
N LEU A 54 18.35 -6.26 -15.58
CA LEU A 54 19.63 -6.00 -14.90
C LEU A 54 20.06 -7.18 -14.02
N GLU A 55 19.15 -7.65 -13.16
CA GLU A 55 19.39 -8.75 -12.21
C GLU A 55 19.65 -10.06 -12.96
N SER A 56 18.91 -10.32 -14.04
CA SER A 56 19.12 -11.47 -14.92
C SER A 56 20.48 -11.40 -15.63
N ALA A 57 20.83 -10.25 -16.20
CA ALA A 57 22.11 -10.06 -16.87
C ALA A 57 23.30 -10.16 -15.90
N TYR A 58 23.15 -9.68 -14.66
CA TYR A 58 24.15 -9.84 -13.60
C TYR A 58 24.31 -11.31 -13.20
N SER A 59 23.18 -12.00 -12.99
CA SER A 59 23.13 -13.43 -12.63
C SER A 59 23.80 -14.30 -13.70
N ALA A 60 23.60 -14.00 -14.98
CA ALA A 60 24.15 -14.76 -16.09
C ALA A 60 25.69 -14.73 -16.19
N ARG A 61 26.36 -13.81 -15.49
CA ARG A 61 27.83 -13.66 -15.55
C ARG A 61 28.58 -14.73 -14.77
N SER A 62 28.00 -15.29 -13.71
CA SER A 62 28.60 -16.37 -12.92
C SER A 62 27.60 -17.04 -12.00
N PHE A 63 27.91 -18.28 -11.58
CA PHE A 63 27.11 -18.99 -10.58
C PHE A 63 26.97 -18.22 -9.26
N GLU A 64 28.06 -17.63 -8.76
CA GLU A 64 28.01 -16.85 -7.51
C GLU A 64 27.18 -15.57 -7.64
N ASN A 65 27.18 -14.92 -8.80
CA ASN A 65 26.32 -13.77 -9.03
C ASN A 65 24.85 -14.17 -9.02
N ALA A 66 24.51 -15.27 -9.68
CA ALA A 66 23.16 -15.82 -9.67
C ALA A 66 22.70 -16.19 -8.25
N ARG A 67 23.59 -16.75 -7.42
CA ARG A 67 23.28 -17.04 -6.01
C ARG A 67 22.99 -15.76 -5.22
N LYS A 68 23.79 -14.70 -5.42
CA LYS A 68 23.62 -13.41 -4.73
C LYS A 68 22.33 -12.69 -5.13
N ALA A 69 22.00 -12.68 -6.42
CA ALA A 69 20.85 -11.95 -6.95
C ALA A 69 19.54 -12.77 -6.92
N ARG A 70 19.57 -14.01 -6.44
CA ARG A 70 18.43 -14.94 -6.50
C ARG A 70 17.15 -14.36 -5.86
N GLU A 71 17.26 -13.86 -4.64
CA GLU A 71 16.13 -13.35 -3.87
C GLU A 71 15.60 -12.04 -4.47
N ASP A 72 16.50 -11.14 -4.88
CA ASP A 72 16.14 -9.88 -5.54
C ASP A 72 15.40 -10.15 -6.85
N LEU A 73 15.95 -11.03 -7.70
CA LEU A 73 15.34 -11.41 -8.97
C LEU A 73 13.96 -12.05 -8.77
N PHE A 74 13.83 -12.97 -7.81
CA PHE A 74 12.55 -13.57 -7.48
C PHE A 74 11.53 -12.53 -6.99
N GLY A 75 11.94 -11.62 -6.12
CA GLY A 75 11.13 -10.51 -5.64
C GLY A 75 10.67 -9.59 -6.77
N THR A 76 11.59 -9.22 -7.67
CA THR A 76 11.32 -8.40 -8.85
C THR A 76 10.31 -9.07 -9.77
N GLN A 77 10.50 -10.36 -10.09
CA GLN A 77 9.60 -11.14 -10.95
C GLN A 77 8.20 -11.28 -10.34
N ASN A 78 8.14 -11.57 -9.03
CA ASN A 78 6.87 -11.68 -8.31
C ASN A 78 6.12 -10.34 -8.31
N ASN A 79 6.82 -9.23 -8.06
CA ASN A 79 6.21 -7.91 -8.11
C ASN A 79 5.74 -7.54 -9.52
N ARG A 80 6.55 -7.77 -10.55
CA ARG A 80 6.14 -7.54 -11.94
C ARG A 80 4.85 -8.30 -12.25
N LYS A 81 4.81 -9.61 -11.97
CA LYS A 81 3.61 -10.45 -12.19
C LYS A 81 2.40 -9.93 -11.42
N ARG A 82 2.58 -9.49 -10.16
CA ARG A 82 1.51 -8.92 -9.34
C ARG A 82 0.93 -7.64 -9.96
N TYR A 83 1.79 -6.70 -10.34
CA TYR A 83 1.35 -5.42 -10.90
C TYR A 83 0.80 -5.54 -12.32
N ASP A 84 1.30 -6.49 -13.12
CA ASP A 84 0.72 -6.84 -14.43
C ASP A 84 -0.74 -7.30 -14.24
N GLY A 85 -0.99 -8.16 -13.25
CA GLY A 85 -2.35 -8.60 -12.91
C GLY A 85 -3.27 -7.47 -12.44
N TYR A 86 -2.76 -6.53 -11.64
CA TYR A 86 -3.54 -5.35 -11.23
C TYR A 86 -3.92 -4.49 -12.42
N LEU A 87 -2.97 -4.23 -13.33
CA LEU A 87 -3.23 -3.42 -14.51
C LEU A 87 -4.24 -4.11 -15.43
N ALA A 88 -4.08 -5.42 -15.67
CA ALA A 88 -5.03 -6.20 -16.45
C ALA A 88 -6.45 -6.11 -15.88
N GLY A 89 -6.62 -6.24 -14.56
CA GLY A 89 -7.92 -6.11 -13.92
C GLY A 89 -8.53 -4.71 -14.03
N LEU A 90 -7.73 -3.64 -13.99
CA LEU A 90 -8.22 -2.26 -14.15
C LEU A 90 -8.49 -1.86 -15.61
N LEU A 91 -7.88 -2.56 -16.57
CA LEU A 91 -8.15 -2.39 -18.00
C LEU A 91 -9.38 -3.18 -18.46
N ASP A 92 -9.81 -4.19 -17.71
CA ASP A 92 -11.01 -4.97 -18.01
C ASP A 92 -12.27 -4.07 -17.98
N PRO A 93 -13.01 -3.93 -19.09
CA PRO A 93 -14.19 -3.07 -19.15
C PRO A 93 -15.34 -3.51 -18.23
N GLN A 94 -15.50 -4.81 -17.98
CA GLN A 94 -16.54 -5.36 -17.11
C GLN A 94 -16.24 -5.01 -15.65
N ILE A 95 -15.00 -5.21 -15.21
CA ILE A 95 -14.55 -4.82 -13.87
C ILE A 95 -14.69 -3.30 -13.69
N TRP A 96 -14.24 -2.52 -14.67
CA TRP A 96 -14.34 -1.06 -14.61
C TRP A 96 -15.79 -0.57 -14.52
N SER A 97 -16.71 -1.19 -15.26
CA SER A 97 -18.14 -0.90 -15.20
C SER A 97 -18.74 -1.20 -13.82
N GLN A 98 -18.34 -2.31 -13.20
CA GLN A 98 -18.77 -2.67 -11.85
C GLN A 98 -18.27 -1.67 -10.80
N LEU A 99 -17.02 -1.22 -10.91
CA LEU A 99 -16.44 -0.18 -10.06
C LEU A 99 -17.23 1.14 -10.18
N LYS A 100 -17.54 1.55 -11.42
CA LYS A 100 -18.38 2.73 -11.68
C LYS A 100 -19.74 2.63 -11.03
N THR A 101 -20.42 1.50 -11.25
CA THR A 101 -21.75 1.23 -10.67
C THR A 101 -21.69 1.27 -9.14
N ARG A 102 -20.64 0.70 -8.54
CA ARG A 102 -20.46 0.68 -7.09
C ARG A 102 -20.31 2.09 -6.52
N GLU A 103 -19.47 2.92 -7.14
CA GLU A 103 -19.28 4.30 -6.68
C GLU A 103 -20.55 5.13 -6.89
N GLN A 104 -21.21 5.01 -8.05
CA GLN A 104 -22.45 5.75 -8.32
C GLN A 104 -23.53 5.40 -7.29
N LYS A 105 -23.71 4.12 -6.97
CA LYS A 105 -24.65 3.68 -5.94
C LYS A 105 -24.35 4.32 -4.58
N LEU A 106 -23.08 4.46 -4.22
CA LEU A 106 -22.67 5.12 -2.98
C LEU A 106 -22.96 6.64 -3.02
N ARG A 107 -22.64 7.31 -4.13
CA ARG A 107 -22.92 8.73 -4.34
C ARG A 107 -24.43 9.03 -4.29
N ASP A 108 -25.24 8.17 -4.91
CA ASP A 108 -26.70 8.30 -4.87
C ASP A 108 -27.25 8.12 -3.45
N ALA A 109 -26.70 7.18 -2.68
CA ALA A 109 -27.09 6.99 -1.28
C ALA A 109 -26.72 8.20 -0.42
N ILE A 110 -25.53 8.79 -0.63
CA ILE A 110 -25.11 10.03 0.03
C ILE A 110 -26.04 11.20 -0.32
N ALA A 111 -26.44 11.33 -1.58
CA ALA A 111 -27.31 12.43 -2.02
C ALA A 111 -28.72 12.37 -1.41
N ARG A 112 -29.21 11.17 -1.08
CA ARG A 112 -30.52 10.97 -0.44
C ARG A 112 -30.52 11.24 1.06
N ASP A 113 -29.36 11.23 1.72
CA ASP A 113 -29.24 11.53 3.15
C ASP A 113 -28.76 12.98 3.37
N PRO A 114 -29.62 13.87 3.88
CA PRO A 114 -29.24 15.26 4.16
C PRO A 114 -28.03 15.40 5.09
N LYS A 115 -27.80 14.44 6.00
CA LYS A 115 -26.66 14.45 6.92
C LYS A 115 -25.33 14.19 6.21
N LEU A 116 -25.36 13.41 5.13
CA LEU A 116 -24.16 13.00 4.39
C LEU A 116 -23.87 13.91 3.20
N LYS A 117 -24.82 14.75 2.79
CA LYS A 117 -24.71 15.57 1.57
C LYS A 117 -23.42 16.39 1.48
N SER A 118 -22.89 16.89 2.59
CA SER A 118 -21.61 17.63 2.62
C SER A 118 -20.39 16.77 2.27
N THR A 119 -20.45 15.45 2.49
CA THR A 119 -19.35 14.52 2.24
C THR A 119 -19.06 14.33 0.75
N ILE A 120 -19.99 14.68 -0.15
CA ILE A 120 -19.78 14.56 -1.59
C ILE A 120 -18.59 15.41 -2.07
N ALA A 121 -18.33 16.54 -1.41
CA ALA A 121 -17.20 17.41 -1.71
C ALA A 121 -15.83 16.75 -1.44
N ALA A 122 -15.79 15.64 -0.68
CA ALA A 122 -14.57 14.87 -0.47
C ALA A 122 -14.04 14.25 -1.77
N TYR A 123 -14.92 13.82 -2.68
CA TYR A 123 -14.51 13.28 -3.98
C TYR A 123 -13.76 14.34 -4.80
N ASP A 124 -14.25 15.58 -4.82
CA ASP A 124 -13.57 16.67 -5.53
C ASP A 124 -12.21 17.03 -4.88
N ARG A 125 -12.09 16.86 -3.57
CA ARG A 125 -10.81 17.01 -2.87
C ARG A 125 -9.83 15.90 -3.25
N ILE A 126 -10.30 14.66 -3.30
CA ILE A 126 -9.49 13.49 -3.69
C ILE A 126 -9.02 13.65 -5.14
N LYS A 127 -9.91 14.03 -6.06
CA LYS A 127 -9.57 14.28 -7.46
C LYS A 127 -8.50 15.35 -7.61
N ARG A 128 -8.62 16.47 -6.88
CA ARG A 128 -7.58 17.52 -6.85
C ARG A 128 -6.26 17.01 -6.28
N ALA A 129 -6.31 16.22 -5.20
CA ALA A 129 -5.10 15.62 -4.63
C ALA A 129 -4.42 14.67 -5.64
N GLN A 130 -5.18 13.86 -6.38
CA GLN A 130 -4.62 13.00 -7.44
C GLN A 130 -3.94 13.81 -8.54
N ALA A 131 -4.50 14.95 -8.94
CA ALA A 131 -3.85 15.85 -9.90
C ALA A 131 -2.52 16.42 -9.36
N GLU A 132 -2.44 16.80 -8.09
CA GLU A 132 -1.18 17.26 -7.48
C GLU A 132 -0.15 16.13 -7.32
N ILE A 133 -0.59 14.93 -6.96
CA ILE A 133 0.27 13.74 -6.91
C ILE A 133 0.85 13.48 -8.31
N ALA A 134 0.05 13.54 -9.35
CA ALA A 134 0.52 13.32 -10.72
C ALA A 134 1.60 14.33 -11.15
N LYS A 135 1.48 15.60 -10.75
CA LYS A 135 2.50 16.63 -11.00
C LYS A 135 3.82 16.33 -10.28
N ASN A 136 3.75 15.92 -9.02
CA ASN A 136 4.93 15.68 -8.19
C ASN A 136 5.58 14.30 -8.44
N ALA A 137 4.83 13.38 -9.06
CA ALA A 137 5.24 12.00 -9.24
C ALA A 137 6.60 11.83 -9.93
N PRO A 138 6.96 12.53 -11.02
CA PRO A 138 8.24 12.27 -11.70
C PRO A 138 9.45 12.48 -10.77
N LEU A 139 9.46 13.59 -10.01
CA LEU A 139 10.54 13.89 -9.08
C LEU A 139 10.54 12.93 -7.90
N TYR A 140 9.37 12.70 -7.30
CA TYR A 140 9.23 11.77 -6.17
C TYR A 140 9.67 10.35 -6.55
N ASN A 141 9.23 9.87 -7.71
CA ASN A 141 9.56 8.54 -8.22
C ASN A 141 11.06 8.38 -8.43
N TYR A 142 11.70 9.37 -9.03
CA TYR A 142 13.15 9.36 -9.22
C TYR A 142 13.88 9.27 -7.87
N LEU A 143 13.57 10.18 -6.93
CA LEU A 143 14.27 10.27 -5.65
C LEU A 143 14.03 9.08 -4.73
N GLU A 144 12.78 8.65 -4.57
CA GLU A 144 12.39 7.71 -3.52
C GLU A 144 12.25 6.27 -4.03
N GLN A 145 11.97 6.05 -5.31
CA GLN A 145 11.71 4.71 -5.84
C GLN A 145 12.85 4.17 -6.71
N GLU A 146 13.46 5.00 -7.55
CA GLU A 146 14.56 4.57 -8.42
C GLU A 146 15.94 4.74 -7.76
N HIS A 147 16.14 5.83 -7.02
CA HIS A 147 17.44 6.17 -6.42
C HIS A 147 17.71 5.50 -5.05
N SER A 148 16.73 4.76 -4.51
CA SER A 148 16.84 3.96 -3.28
C SER A 148 17.67 2.68 -3.50
N SER A 149 18.92 2.83 -3.91
CA SER A 149 19.92 1.76 -3.98
C SER A 149 20.75 1.70 -2.69
N ALA A 150 21.34 0.54 -2.38
CA ALA A 150 22.08 0.26 -1.14
C ALA A 150 23.20 1.27 -0.79
N ILE A 151 23.69 2.03 -1.76
CA ILE A 151 24.68 3.09 -1.56
C ILE A 151 24.05 4.31 -0.84
N PHE A 152 22.78 4.60 -1.14
CA PHE A 152 22.04 5.69 -0.51
C PHE A 152 21.11 5.24 0.60
N SER A 153 20.69 3.97 0.72
CA SER A 153 19.82 3.55 1.84
C SER A 153 20.47 3.68 3.22
N ASN A 154 21.81 3.76 3.28
CA ASN A 154 22.56 4.01 4.52
C ASN A 154 22.61 5.50 4.92
N THR A 155 22.21 6.44 4.06
CA THR A 155 22.28 7.88 4.33
C THR A 155 20.98 8.53 4.85
N PRO A 156 19.73 8.19 4.45
CA PRO A 156 18.55 8.85 5.00
C PRO A 156 18.28 8.47 6.45
N ALA A 157 18.78 7.31 6.93
CA ALA A 157 18.80 6.99 8.35
C ALA A 157 19.68 7.96 9.17
N CYS A 158 20.77 8.46 8.59
CA CYS A 158 21.62 9.48 9.23
C CYS A 158 21.02 10.89 9.15
N CYS A 159 20.37 11.27 8.04
CA CYS A 159 19.77 12.61 7.92
C CYS A 159 18.45 12.75 8.70
N SER A 160 17.65 11.70 8.81
CA SER A 160 16.45 11.72 9.66
C SER A 160 16.76 11.83 11.16
N ALA A 161 17.97 11.42 11.59
CA ALA A 161 18.45 11.61 12.95
C ALA A 161 18.60 13.09 13.36
N GLN A 162 18.70 14.04 12.42
CA GLN A 162 18.66 15.48 12.73
C GLN A 162 17.28 15.97 13.20
N SER A 163 16.22 15.16 13.03
CA SER A 163 14.89 15.44 13.60
C SER A 163 14.71 14.86 15.01
N MET A 164 15.62 13.98 15.47
CA MET A 164 15.58 13.36 16.81
C MET A 164 16.30 14.19 17.88
N SER A 165 16.79 15.39 17.57
CA SER A 165 17.30 16.35 18.56
C SER A 165 16.19 17.13 19.28
N ALA A 166 14.94 16.68 19.20
CA ALA A 166 13.89 17.08 20.12
C ALA A 166 13.95 16.18 21.37
N PRO A 167 14.14 16.72 22.58
CA PRO A 167 14.31 15.92 23.78
C PRO A 167 13.09 14.99 23.98
N SER A 168 13.39 13.71 24.15
CA SER A 168 12.43 12.69 24.55
C SER A 168 11.77 13.14 25.87
N GLN A 169 10.45 13.36 25.85
CA GLN A 169 9.70 13.59 27.08
C GLN A 169 9.64 12.29 27.89
N MET A 170 10.69 12.00 28.64
CA MET A 170 10.62 11.14 29.82
C MET A 170 10.37 12.02 31.03
N ALA A 171 9.10 12.38 31.24
CA ALA A 171 8.65 13.01 32.48
C ALA A 171 8.36 11.92 33.52
N ASN A 172 9.40 11.52 34.25
CA ASN A 172 9.27 10.77 35.50
C ASN A 172 9.02 11.81 36.62
N GLY A 173 7.75 12.14 36.86
CA GLY A 173 7.31 13.10 37.87
C GLY A 173 6.42 12.42 38.91
N SER A 174 7.04 12.02 40.03
CA SER A 174 6.46 11.80 41.37
C SER A 174 4.93 11.77 41.51
N ARG A 175 4.36 10.56 41.66
CA ARG A 175 3.07 10.37 42.34
C ARG A 175 3.30 10.31 43.83
N ASN A 176 2.70 11.23 44.59
CA ASN A 176 2.13 11.01 45.93
C ASN A 176 1.60 12.34 46.51
N PHE A 177 0.27 12.51 46.57
CA PHE A 177 -0.52 12.50 47.81
C PHE A 177 -1.94 13.08 47.61
N ALA A 178 -2.93 12.29 48.07
CA ALA A 178 -4.25 12.65 48.61
C ALA A 178 -5.25 13.43 47.69
N THR A 179 -6.56 13.15 47.62
CA THR A 179 -7.51 12.87 48.71
C THR A 179 -8.84 12.34 48.11
N VAL A 180 -9.35 11.22 48.65
CA VAL A 180 -10.76 10.88 48.97
C VAL A 180 -11.86 10.86 47.87
N ARG A 181 -12.15 9.63 47.42
CA ARG A 181 -13.44 8.89 47.50
C ARG A 181 -14.73 9.68 47.82
N ALA A 182 -15.73 9.65 46.93
CA ALA A 182 -17.14 9.44 47.31
C ALA A 182 -18.02 9.05 46.09
N ASN A 183 -18.73 7.93 46.25
CA ASN A 183 -19.88 7.51 45.45
C ASN A 183 -20.96 8.61 45.38
N ARG A 184 -21.72 8.64 44.28
CA ARG A 184 -23.19 8.49 44.31
C ARG A 184 -23.78 8.32 42.90
N SER A 185 -24.61 7.30 42.82
CA SER A 185 -25.66 7.04 41.85
C SER A 185 -26.67 8.19 41.71
N ASN A 186 -27.12 8.43 40.48
CA ASN A 186 -28.53 8.38 40.07
C ASN A 186 -28.60 8.18 38.55
#